data_AF-A0A2U1DFQ3-F1
#
_entry.id   AF-A0A2U1DFQ3-F1
#
_cell.length_a   1.000
_cell.length_b   1.000
_cell.length_c   1.000
_cell.angle_alpha   90.00
_cell.angle_beta   90.00
_cell.angle_gamma   90.00
#
_symmetry.space_group_name_H-M   'P 1'
#
loop_
_entity.id
_entity.type
_entity.pdbx_description
1 polymer ?
#
loop_
_entity_poly.entity_id
_entity_poly.type
_entity_poly.pdbx_seq_one_letter_code
_entity_poly.pdbx_strand_id
1 'polypeptide(L)'
;MKRHILLNEDMIITAWETIMLGLVILVQSQQLHHRLPPILDWTDDVTSGMIFLVLGILVLVNAVWDFYWYRIRVVLLSSMAFLWSTLAASFLLDDLSDHHITIVPLLFITVVVRIMLIAKREPPYKMNGGDHG
;
A
#
# COMPACT_ATOMS: atom_id res chain seq x y z
N MET A 1 -0.92 19.95 -17.15
CA MET A 1 -1.55 19.57 -15.86
C MET A 1 -2.59 18.45 -16.00
N LYS A 2 -3.73 18.62 -16.68
CA LYS A 2 -4.79 17.59 -16.74
C LYS A 2 -4.31 16.20 -17.22
N ARG A 3 -3.41 16.16 -18.21
CA ARG A 3 -2.85 14.90 -18.74
C ARG A 3 -1.90 14.17 -17.77
N HIS A 4 -1.22 14.90 -16.87
CA HIS A 4 -0.36 14.31 -15.84
C HIS A 4 -1.17 13.72 -14.69
N ILE A 5 -2.29 14.35 -14.33
CA ILE A 5 -3.20 13.83 -13.29
C ILE A 5 -3.89 12.55 -13.76
N LEU A 6 -4.30 12.47 -15.03
CA LEU A 6 -4.86 11.26 -15.65
C LEU A 6 -3.84 10.12 -15.76
N LEU A 7 -2.55 10.43 -15.98
CA LEU A 7 -1.50 9.41 -16.06
C LEU A 7 -1.11 8.83 -14.69
N ASN A 8 -1.32 9.60 -13.61
CA ASN A 8 -1.05 9.17 -12.23
C ASN A 8 -2.33 8.83 -11.44
N GLU A 9 -3.49 8.74 -12.11
CA GLU A 9 -4.80 8.53 -11.46
C GLU A 9 -4.81 7.25 -10.61
N ASP A 10 -4.25 6.17 -11.15
CA ASP A 10 -4.11 4.89 -10.43
C ASP A 10 -3.26 5.02 -9.16
N MET A 11 -2.18 5.83 -9.18
CA MET A 11 -1.37 6.10 -7.98
C MET A 11 -2.14 6.91 -6.95
N ILE A 12 -2.91 7.91 -7.38
CA ILE A 12 -3.70 8.76 -6.47
C ILE A 12 -4.78 7.93 -5.79
N ILE A 13 -5.48 7.07 -6.55
CA ILE A 13 -6.48 6.15 -6.01
C ILE A 13 -5.84 5.22 -4.99
N THR A 14 -4.70 4.62 -5.32
CA THR A 14 -4.07 3.65 -4.41
C THR A 14 -3.47 4.34 -3.17
N ALA A 15 -2.98 5.58 -3.30
CA ALA A 15 -2.55 6.39 -2.17
C ALA A 15 -3.72 6.70 -1.23
N TRP A 16 -4.87 7.05 -1.80
CA TRP A 16 -6.10 7.29 -1.05
C TRP A 16 -6.60 6.03 -0.33
N GLU A 17 -6.62 4.88 -1.01
CA GLU A 17 -6.94 3.58 -0.42
C GLU A 17 -6.02 3.27 0.77
N THR A 18 -4.73 3.57 0.65
CA THR A 18 -3.73 3.38 1.72
C THR A 18 -3.98 4.30 2.92
N ILE A 19 -4.32 5.57 2.68
CA ILE A 19 -4.67 6.52 3.76
C ILE A 19 -5.93 6.06 4.49
N MET A 20 -6.97 5.67 3.74
CA MET A 20 -8.23 5.19 4.32
C MET A 20 -8.01 3.92 5.13
N LEU A 21 -7.20 2.98 4.65
CA LEU A 21 -6.85 1.79 5.41
C LEU A 21 -6.10 2.14 6.70
N GLY A 22 -5.13 3.06 6.64
CA GLY A 22 -4.43 3.55 7.83
C GLY A 22 -5.39 4.15 8.86
N LEU A 23 -6.36 4.96 8.42
CA LEU A 23 -7.41 5.49 9.30
C LEU A 23 -8.31 4.39 9.88
N VAL A 24 -8.68 3.39 9.07
CA VAL A 24 -9.46 2.25 9.54
C VAL A 24 -8.69 1.49 10.62
N ILE A 25 -7.41 1.18 10.43
CA ILE A 25 -6.57 0.52 11.43
C ILE A 25 -6.48 1.36 12.71
N LEU A 26 -6.27 2.68 12.59
CA LEU A 26 -6.23 3.58 13.75
C LEU A 26 -7.55 3.63 14.55
N VAL A 27 -8.68 3.47 13.87
CA VAL A 27 -10.01 3.47 14.50
C VAL A 27 -10.42 2.07 14.98
N GLN A 28 -9.94 1.02 14.32
CA GLN A 28 -10.33 -0.38 14.53
C GLN A 28 -9.31 -1.20 15.33
N SER A 29 -8.27 -0.59 15.93
CA SER A 29 -7.16 -1.27 16.66
C SER A 29 -7.56 -2.10 17.90
N GLN A 30 -8.75 -2.71 17.90
CA GLN A 30 -9.33 -3.52 18.97
C GLN A 30 -9.98 -4.81 18.46
N GLN A 31 -9.80 -5.24 17.20
CA GLN A 31 -10.63 -6.33 16.64
C GLN A 31 -9.94 -7.53 15.97
N LEU A 32 -8.60 -7.65 15.85
CA LEU A 32 -8.04 -8.98 15.58
C LEU A 32 -8.09 -9.83 16.85
N HIS A 33 -9.23 -10.50 17.02
CA HIS A 33 -9.58 -11.28 18.20
C HIS A 33 -8.78 -12.58 18.35
N HIS A 34 -7.85 -12.92 17.46
CA HIS A 34 -7.04 -14.13 17.54
C HIS A 34 -5.54 -13.84 17.44
N ARG A 35 -4.75 -14.62 18.19
CA ARG A 35 -3.30 -14.47 18.31
C ARG A 35 -2.63 -14.62 16.95
N LEU A 36 -2.36 -13.50 16.27
CA LEU A 36 -1.46 -13.46 15.14
C LEU A 36 -0.09 -14.07 15.55
N PRO A 37 0.65 -14.68 14.60
CA PRO A 37 2.03 -15.02 14.84
C PRO A 37 2.79 -13.78 15.35
N PRO A 38 3.72 -13.89 16.31
CA PRO A 38 4.39 -12.72 16.93
C PRO A 38 5.08 -11.77 15.92
N ILE A 39 5.40 -12.26 14.73
CA ILE A 39 6.01 -11.51 13.64
C ILE A 39 5.02 -10.56 12.95
N LEU A 40 3.71 -10.79 13.09
CA LEU A 40 2.63 -10.04 12.44
C LEU A 40 1.73 -9.28 13.43
N ASP A 41 1.94 -9.46 14.74
CA ASP A 41 1.19 -8.79 15.81
C ASP A 41 1.27 -7.24 15.70
N TRP A 42 2.38 -6.72 15.17
CA TRP A 42 2.54 -5.29 14.92
C TRP A 42 1.57 -4.73 13.87
N THR A 43 0.93 -5.56 13.04
CA THR A 43 -0.01 -5.12 12.00
C THR A 43 -1.39 -4.71 12.54
N ASP A 44 -1.72 -5.06 13.78
CA ASP A 44 -2.93 -4.60 14.48
C ASP A 44 -2.65 -3.43 15.45
N ASP A 45 -1.40 -2.97 15.52
CA ASP A 45 -1.02 -1.86 16.40
C ASP A 45 -1.29 -0.50 15.73
N VAL A 46 -1.58 0.51 16.56
CA VAL A 46 -1.71 1.93 16.17
C VAL A 46 -0.49 2.39 15.37
N THR A 47 0.69 1.86 15.70
CA THR A 47 1.94 2.10 14.99
C THR A 47 1.85 1.73 13.51
N SER A 48 1.24 0.60 13.16
CA SER A 48 1.06 0.20 11.76
C SER A 48 0.11 1.14 11.02
N GLY A 49 -1.02 1.52 11.66
CA GLY A 49 -1.95 2.49 11.09
C GLY A 49 -1.29 3.83 10.78
N MET A 50 -0.39 4.31 11.66
CA MET A 50 0.44 5.49 11.39
C MET A 50 1.38 5.31 10.20
N ILE A 51 2.03 4.15 10.06
CA ILE A 51 2.91 3.85 8.92
C ILE A 51 2.13 3.89 7.60
N PHE A 52 0.95 3.26 7.56
CA PHE A 52 0.07 3.30 6.38
C PHE A 52 -0.35 4.73 6.02
N LEU A 53 -0.73 5.52 7.02
CA LEU A 53 -1.17 6.90 6.82
C LEU A 53 -0.02 7.78 6.28
N VAL A 54 1.15 7.72 6.91
CA VAL A 54 2.34 8.48 6.47
C VAL A 54 2.75 8.06 5.06
N LEU A 55 2.80 6.76 4.78
CA LEU A 55 3.21 6.25 3.47
C LEU A 55 2.20 6.64 2.37
N GLY A 56 0.90 6.55 2.67
CA GLY A 56 -0.16 7.00 1.77
C GLY A 56 -0.06 8.50 1.45
N ILE A 57 0.21 9.35 2.45
CA ILE A 57 0.44 10.79 2.24
C ILE A 57 1.68 11.02 1.36
N LEU A 58 2.78 10.31 1.62
CA LEU A 58 4.01 10.45 0.82
C LEU A 58 3.79 10.05 -0.64
N VAL A 59 3.04 8.97 -0.90
CA VAL A 59 2.69 8.54 -2.27
C VAL A 59 1.77 9.57 -2.93
N LEU A 60 0.77 10.09 -2.20
CA LEU A 60 -0.13 11.11 -2.72
C LEU A 60 0.61 12.39 -3.10
N VAL A 61 1.48 12.88 -2.22
CA VAL A 61 2.33 14.06 -2.47
C VAL A 61 3.27 13.79 -3.65
N ASN A 62 3.87 12.60 -3.75
CA ASN A 62 4.69 12.21 -4.89
C ASN A 62 3.89 12.17 -6.21
N ALA A 63 2.65 11.69 -6.17
CA ALA A 63 1.77 11.59 -7.33
C ALA A 63 1.29 12.97 -7.83
N VAL A 64 0.99 13.89 -6.91
CA VAL A 64 0.51 15.24 -7.21
C VAL A 64 1.63 16.17 -7.67
N TRP A 65 2.77 16.15 -6.98
CA TRP A 65 3.88 17.07 -7.24
C TRP A 65 4.88 16.53 -8.29
N ASP A 66 4.78 15.24 -8.64
CA ASP A 66 5.69 14.55 -9.59
C ASP A 66 7.17 14.82 -9.27
N PHE A 67 7.57 14.59 -8.01
CA PHE A 67 8.96 14.78 -7.59
C PHE A 67 9.90 13.88 -8.42
N TYR A 68 10.84 14.49 -9.14
CA TYR A 68 11.83 13.83 -10.00
C TYR A 68 13.02 13.22 -9.23
N TRP A 69 12.91 13.06 -7.92
CA TRP A 69 14.04 12.61 -7.10
C TRP A 69 14.35 11.13 -7.34
N TYR A 70 15.64 10.80 -7.45
CA TYR A 70 16.15 9.50 -7.89
C TYR A 70 15.54 8.32 -7.09
N ARG A 71 14.86 7.40 -7.78
CA ARG A 71 14.28 6.14 -7.25
C ARG A 71 13.21 6.26 -6.16
N ILE A 72 12.81 7.46 -5.74
CA ILE A 72 11.81 7.62 -4.64
C ILE A 72 10.51 6.90 -4.97
N ARG A 73 10.05 7.00 -6.20
CA ARG A 73 8.82 6.36 -6.67
C ARG A 73 8.88 4.82 -6.58
N VAL A 74 10.03 4.23 -6.94
CA VAL A 74 10.26 2.79 -6.80
C VAL A 74 10.25 2.38 -5.33
N VAL A 75 10.90 3.17 -4.46
CA VAL A 75 10.92 2.90 -3.01
C VAL A 75 9.50 2.99 -2.45
N LEU A 76 8.75 4.04 -2.77
CA LEU A 76 7.37 4.23 -2.28
C LEU A 76 6.45 3.10 -2.74
N LEU A 77 6.47 2.74 -4.03
CA LEU A 77 5.65 1.64 -4.56
C LEU A 77 6.05 0.29 -3.97
N SER A 78 7.35 0.04 -3.78
CA SER A 78 7.84 -1.21 -3.19
C SER A 78 7.44 -1.33 -1.72
N SER A 79 7.58 -0.25 -0.95
CA SER A 79 7.14 -0.20 0.44
C SER A 79 5.62 -0.36 0.56
N MET A 80 4.85 0.24 -0.34
CA MET A 80 3.40 0.08 -0.36
C MET A 80 2.98 -1.36 -0.70
N ALA A 81 3.58 -1.95 -1.74
CA ALA A 81 3.35 -3.35 -2.09
C ALA A 81 3.69 -4.29 -0.92
N PHE A 82 4.80 -4.02 -0.22
CA PHE A 82 5.20 -4.78 0.96
C PHE A 82 4.15 -4.70 2.07
N LEU A 83 3.72 -3.49 2.46
CA LEU A 83 2.74 -3.29 3.53
C LEU A 83 1.38 -3.94 3.22
N TRP A 84 0.89 -3.76 2.00
CA TRP A 84 -0.36 -4.41 1.57
C TRP A 84 -0.24 -5.93 1.52
N SER A 85 0.92 -6.46 1.13
CA SER A 85 1.18 -7.91 1.13
C SER A 85 1.27 -8.48 2.54
N THR A 86 1.92 -7.79 3.47
CA THR A 86 1.99 -8.23 4.88
C THR A 86 0.61 -8.25 5.52
N LEU A 87 -0.24 -7.27 5.20
CA LEU A 87 -1.59 -7.19 5.73
C LEU A 87 -2.49 -8.28 5.10
N ALA A 88 -2.39 -8.49 3.79
CA ALA A 88 -3.06 -9.63 3.12
C ALA A 88 -2.64 -10.99 3.71
N ALA A 89 -1.34 -11.18 3.97
CA ALA A 89 -0.82 -12.40 4.58
C ALA A 89 -1.31 -12.59 6.03
N SER A 90 -1.41 -11.51 6.80
CA SER A 90 -1.88 -11.55 8.19
C SER A 90 -3.33 -12.01 8.27
N PHE A 91 -4.22 -11.43 7.47
CA PHE A 91 -5.62 -11.85 7.39
C PHE A 91 -5.79 -13.25 6.79
N LEU A 92 -4.95 -13.65 5.82
CA LEU A 92 -4.98 -15.01 5.30
C LEU A 92 -4.61 -16.05 6.36
N LEU A 93 -3.59 -15.76 7.16
CA LEU A 93 -3.15 -16.67 8.22
C LEU A 93 -4.18 -16.76 9.35
N ASP A 94 -4.85 -15.65 9.66
CA ASP A 94 -5.96 -15.60 10.61
C ASP A 94 -7.16 -16.45 10.12
N ASP A 95 -7.60 -16.25 8.88
CA ASP A 95 -8.67 -17.03 8.25
C ASP A 95 -8.35 -18.54 8.21
N LEU A 96 -7.09 -18.91 7.91
CA LEU A 96 -6.63 -20.29 7.91
C LEU A 96 -6.62 -20.91 9.31
N SER A 97 -6.29 -20.12 10.33
CA SER A 97 -6.32 -20.55 11.73
C SER A 97 -7.76 -20.83 12.17
N ASP A 98 -8.67 -19.89 11.91
CA ASP A 98 -10.03 -19.93 12.46
C ASP A 98 -11.04 -20.71 11.59
N HIS A 99 -10.59 -21.28 10.46
CA HIS A 99 -11.43 -22.01 9.50
C HIS A 99 -12.62 -21.20 8.96
N HIS A 100 -12.55 -19.87 9.08
CA HIS A 100 -13.49 -18.93 8.52
C HIS A 100 -12.86 -18.27 7.30
N ILE A 101 -13.53 -18.36 6.15
CA ILE A 101 -13.08 -17.71 4.92
C ILE A 101 -13.73 -16.34 4.85
N THR A 102 -12.96 -15.28 5.06
CA THR A 102 -13.40 -13.91 4.86
C THR A 102 -12.99 -13.40 3.46
N ILE A 103 -13.75 -12.45 2.93
CA ILE A 103 -13.47 -11.85 1.61
C ILE A 103 -12.33 -10.80 1.72
N VAL A 104 -12.00 -10.38 2.94
CA VAL A 104 -11.06 -9.30 3.24
C VAL A 104 -9.65 -9.56 2.70
N PRO A 105 -8.99 -10.71 2.95
CA PRO A 105 -7.66 -10.97 2.40
C PRO A 105 -7.62 -10.95 0.86
N LEU A 106 -8.69 -11.42 0.20
CA LEU A 106 -8.78 -11.36 -1.27
C LEU A 106 -8.79 -9.92 -1.78
N LEU A 107 -9.53 -9.01 -1.12
CA LEU A 107 -9.53 -7.59 -1.48
C LEU A 107 -8.11 -7.00 -1.38
N PHE A 108 -7.36 -7.32 -0.34
CA PHE A 108 -6.00 -6.82 -0.17
C PHE A 108 -5.05 -7.34 -1.25
N ILE A 109 -5.16 -8.62 -1.64
CA ILE A 109 -4.40 -9.18 -2.76
C ILE A 109 -4.70 -8.43 -4.06
N THR A 110 -5.95 -8.06 -4.33
CA THR A 110 -6.27 -7.28 -5.54
C THR A 110 -5.59 -5.91 -5.57
N VAL A 111 -5.42 -5.27 -4.41
CA VAL A 111 -4.68 -4.00 -4.30
C VAL A 111 -3.19 -4.22 -4.54
N VAL A 112 -2.59 -5.29 -3.99
CA VAL A 112 -1.20 -5.65 -4.27
C VAL A 112 -0.97 -5.87 -5.77
N VAL A 113 -1.84 -6.63 -6.43
CA VAL A 113 -1.77 -6.86 -7.89
C VAL A 113 -1.86 -5.52 -8.64
N ARG A 114 -2.73 -4.61 -8.22
CA ARG A 114 -2.84 -3.27 -8.81
C ARG A 114 -1.55 -2.48 -8.67
N ILE A 115 -0.94 -2.47 -7.48
CA ILE A 115 0.35 -1.79 -7.23
C ILE A 115 1.44 -2.36 -8.14
N MET A 116 1.50 -3.69 -8.31
CA MET A 116 2.46 -4.32 -9.21
C MET A 116 2.22 -3.95 -10.69
N LEU A 117 0.97 -3.85 -11.12
CA LEU A 117 0.63 -3.40 -12.46
C LEU A 117 1.00 -1.93 -12.69
N ILE A 118 0.79 -1.06 -11.70
CA ILE A 118 1.22 0.35 -11.73
C ILE A 118 2.74 0.42 -11.86
N ALA A 119 3.48 -0.32 -11.03
CA ALA A 119 4.93 -0.39 -11.10
C ALA A 119 5.43 -0.87 -12.47
N LYS A 120 4.75 -1.83 -13.12
CA LYS A 120 5.12 -2.31 -14.46
C LYS A 120 4.80 -1.30 -15.58
N ARG A 121 3.74 -0.50 -15.42
CA ARG A 121 3.30 0.50 -16.41
C ARG A 121 4.09 1.81 -16.32
N GLU A 122 4.76 2.04 -15.22
CA GLU A 122 5.55 3.24 -15.02
C GLU A 122 6.75 3.30 -15.97
N PRO A 123 6.99 4.46 -16.60
CA PRO A 123 8.03 4.56 -17.59
C PRO A 123 9.43 4.49 -16.95
N PRO A 124 10.38 3.77 -17.55
CA PRO A 124 11.68 3.48 -16.97
C PRO A 124 12.52 4.73 -16.66
N TYR A 125 12.30 5.84 -17.38
CA TYR A 125 12.98 7.10 -17.11
C TYR A 125 12.61 7.71 -15.74
N LYS A 126 11.43 7.43 -15.19
CA LYS A 126 11.05 7.87 -13.82
C LYS A 126 11.58 6.92 -12.75
N MET A 127 11.84 5.66 -13.10
CA MET A 127 12.37 4.65 -12.19
C MET A 127 13.90 4.73 -12.04
N ASN A 128 14.61 5.04 -13.13
CA ASN A 128 16.07 5.14 -13.17
C ASN A 128 16.59 6.57 -12.99
N GLY A 129 15.73 7.54 -12.68
CA GLY A 129 16.13 8.89 -12.33
C GLY A 129 16.63 9.75 -13.50
N GLY A 130 15.94 9.68 -14.63
CA GLY A 130 16.09 10.66 -15.71
C GLY A 130 17.07 10.29 -16.82
N ASP A 131 17.50 9.04 -16.93
CA ASP A 131 18.37 8.65 -18.06
C ASP A 131 17.59 8.71 -19.38
N HIS A 132 17.93 9.68 -20.22
CA HIS A 132 17.40 9.84 -21.58
C HIS A 132 18.23 8.93 -22.50
N GLY A 133 17.98 7.62 -22.40
CA GLY A 133 18.50 6.61 -23.32
C GLY A 133 17.46 6.18 -24.32
#